data_AF-A0A316VZ20-F1
#
_entry.id   AF-A0A316VZ20-F1
#
_cell.length_a   1.000
_cell.length_b   1.000
_cell.length_c   1.000
_cell.angle_alpha   90.00
_cell.angle_beta   90.00
_cell.angle_gamma   90.00
#
_symmetry.space_group_name_H-M   'P 1'
#
loop_
_entity.id
_entity.type
_entity.pdbx_description
1 polymer ?
#
loop_
_entity_poly.entity_id
_entity_poly.type
_entity_poly.pdbx_seq_one_letter_code
_entity_poly.pdbx_strand_id
1 'polypeptide(L)'
;MSNLAVARVELLSRRTTKEGKIKQKLGVAGVRVDKCTICLNQFRPLQEACIFPCLHIFHESCALQLLRSVKNCPSCRQPIA
;
A
#
# COMPACT_ATOMS: atom_id res chain seq x y z
N MET A 1 11.94 -17.40 -1.26
CA MET A 1 10.97 -16.51 -0.60
C MET A 1 11.15 -15.13 -1.22
N SER A 2 10.12 -14.52 -1.80
CA SER A 2 10.21 -13.17 -2.36
C SER A 2 10.41 -12.18 -1.21
N ASN A 3 11.59 -11.58 -1.11
CA ASN A 3 11.91 -10.61 -0.06
C ASN A 3 11.37 -9.24 -0.48
N LEU A 4 10.05 -9.06 -0.35
CA LEU A 4 9.42 -7.76 -0.54
C LEU A 4 9.64 -6.91 0.70
N ALA A 5 10.00 -5.65 0.51
CA ALA A 5 10.10 -4.71 1.61
C ALA A 5 8.71 -4.49 2.21
N VAL A 6 8.56 -4.79 3.50
CA VAL A 6 7.34 -4.52 4.28
C VAL A 6 7.57 -3.27 5.11
N ALA A 7 6.60 -2.36 5.08
CA ALA A 7 6.62 -1.16 5.91
C ALA A 7 5.22 -0.83 6.41
N ARG A 8 5.16 -0.12 7.54
CA ARG A 8 3.91 0.29 8.16
C ARG A 8 3.32 1.50 7.44
N VAL A 9 2.00 1.55 7.37
CA VAL A 9 1.25 2.71 6.89
C VAL A 9 1.26 3.79 7.97
N GLU A 10 1.75 4.96 7.58
CA GLU A 10 1.91 6.13 8.44
C GLU A 10 0.94 7.24 8.05
N LEU A 11 0.54 8.02 9.04
CA LEU A 11 -0.21 9.24 8.85
C LEU A 11 0.75 10.40 8.56
N LEU A 12 0.87 10.80 7.29
CA LEU A 12 1.75 11.89 6.87
C LEU A 12 1.19 13.27 7.24
N SER A 13 -0.13 13.43 7.17
CA SER A 13 -0.79 14.71 7.51
C SER A 13 -2.26 14.48 7.83
N ARG A 14 -2.77 15.23 8.79
CA ARG A 14 -4.19 15.29 9.12
C ARG A 14 -4.61 16.75 9.18
N ARG A 15 -5.64 17.12 8.44
CA ARG A 15 -6.23 18.46 8.50
C ARG A 15 -7.75 18.38 8.52
N THR A 16 -8.37 19.34 9.18
CA THR A 16 -9.82 19.53 9.15
C THR A 16 -10.15 20.60 8.10
N THR A 17 -11.11 20.34 7.22
CA THR A 17 -11.57 21.34 6.24
C THR A 17 -12.47 22.38 6.91
N LYS A 18 -12.76 23.48 6.23
CA LYS A 18 -13.75 24.49 6.67
C LYS A 18 -15.14 23.88 6.93
N GLU A 19 -15.45 22.76 6.26
CA GLU A 19 -16.69 21.98 6.41
C GLU A 19 -16.64 20.98 7.59
N GLY A 20 -15.60 20.99 8.41
CA GLY A 20 -15.42 20.04 9.51
C GLY A 20 -14.97 18.63 9.09
N LYS A 21 -14.72 18.37 7.80
CA LYS A 21 -14.28 17.05 7.32
C LYS A 21 -12.80 16.82 7.62
N ILE A 22 -12.47 15.64 8.15
CA ILE A 22 -11.09 15.23 8.35
C ILE A 22 -10.52 14.69 7.04
N LYS A 23 -9.43 15.28 6.55
CA LYS A 23 -8.62 14.74 5.44
C LYS A 23 -7.31 14.22 5.98
N GLN A 24 -7.05 12.93 5.74
CA GLN A 24 -5.80 12.27 6.07
C GLN A 24 -5.00 12.01 4.81
N LYS A 25 -3.69 12.23 4.89
CA LYS A 25 -2.71 11.81 3.89
C LYS A 25 -1.93 10.66 4.50
N LEU A 26 -2.01 9.50 3.88
CA LEU A 26 -1.28 8.31 4.32
C LEU A 26 -0.06 8.08 3.42
N GLY A 27 0.93 7.37 3.97
CA GLY A 27 2.11 6.96 3.23
C GLY A 27 2.73 5.68 3.78
N VAL A 28 3.59 5.07 2.97
CA VAL A 28 4.40 3.91 3.32
C VAL A 28 5.81 4.21 2.84
N ALA A 29 6.80 4.21 3.74
CA ALA A 29 8.18 4.59 3.43
C ALA A 29 8.30 5.93 2.66
N GLY A 30 7.51 6.94 3.05
CA GLY A 30 7.47 8.25 2.40
C GLY A 30 6.68 8.33 1.09
N VAL A 31 6.24 7.21 0.52
CA VAL A 31 5.40 7.17 -0.69
C VAL A 31 3.93 7.29 -0.31
N ARG A 32 3.20 8.22 -0.94
CA ARG A 32 1.78 8.43 -0.65
C ARG A 32 0.95 7.22 -1.08
N VAL A 33 0.04 6.78 -0.22
CA VAL A 33 -0.93 5.72 -0.51
C VAL A 33 -2.36 6.15 -0.22
N ASP A 34 -3.32 5.51 -0.87
CA ASP A 34 -4.76 5.76 -0.66
C ASP A 34 -5.55 4.44 -0.56
N LYS A 35 -5.55 3.64 -1.64
CA LYS A 35 -6.26 2.35 -1.69
C LYS A 35 -5.36 1.23 -2.18
N CYS A 36 -5.57 0.03 -1.66
CA CYS A 36 -4.97 -1.16 -2.23
C CYS A 36 -5.76 -1.59 -3.45
N THR A 37 -5.12 -1.75 -4.62
CA THR A 37 -5.81 -2.11 -5.87
C THR A 37 -6.14 -3.61 -5.97
N ILE A 38 -5.68 -4.45 -5.02
CA ILE A 38 -6.08 -5.86 -4.93
C ILE A 38 -7.44 -6.00 -4.25
N CYS A 39 -7.60 -5.45 -3.05
CA CYS A 39 -8.85 -5.58 -2.27
C CYS A 39 -9.79 -4.38 -2.40
N LEU A 40 -9.37 -3.32 -3.10
CA LEU A 40 -10.09 -2.05 -3.30
C LEU A 40 -10.40 -1.26 -2.03
N ASN A 41 -9.86 -1.68 -0.88
CA ASN A 41 -10.04 -1.00 0.40
C ASN A 41 -9.00 0.11 0.61
N GLN A 42 -9.41 1.17 1.32
CA GLN A 42 -8.51 2.22 1.77
C GLN A 42 -7.49 1.68 2.76
N PHE A 43 -6.26 2.18 2.67
CA PHE A 43 -5.26 1.97 3.70
C PHE A 43 -5.68 2.67 4.99
N ARG A 44 -5.24 2.11 6.12
CA ARG A 44 -5.42 2.69 7.44
C ARG A 44 -4.06 2.83 8.12
N PRO A 45 -3.88 3.83 8.99
CA PRO A 45 -2.69 3.92 9.82
C PRO A 45 -2.45 2.59 10.53
N LEU A 46 -1.18 2.29 10.76
CA LEU A 46 -0.72 1.10 11.48
C LEU A 46 -0.84 -0.23 10.74
N GLN A 47 -1.48 -0.29 9.57
CA GLN A 47 -1.48 -1.49 8.72
C GLN A 47 -0.10 -1.75 8.10
N GLU A 48 0.16 -3.00 7.74
CA GLU A 48 1.38 -3.39 7.01
C GLU A 48 1.12 -3.42 5.51
N ALA A 49 2.11 -2.94 4.76
CA ALA A 49 2.07 -2.86 3.32
C ALA A 49 3.39 -3.33 2.71
N CYS A 50 3.29 -4.10 1.63
CA CYS A 50 4.43 -4.52 0.83
C CYS A 50 4.72 -3.49 -0.26
N ILE A 51 6.00 -3.18 -0.44
CA ILE A 51 6.53 -2.34 -1.50
C ILE A 51 7.18 -3.27 -2.52
N PHE A 52 6.67 -3.25 -3.75
CA PHE A 52 7.23 -4.00 -4.86
C PHE A 52 8.46 -3.26 -5.44
N PRO A 53 9.38 -3.94 -6.15
CA PRO A 53 10.51 -3.28 -6.83
C PRO A 53 10.07 -2.18 -7.81
N CYS A 54 8.89 -2.33 -8.41
CA CYS A 54 8.27 -1.31 -9.25
C CYS A 54 7.57 -0.17 -8.47
N LEU A 55 7.84 -0.04 -7.17
CA LEU A 55 7.29 0.97 -6.24
C LEU A 55 5.77 0.96 -6.04
N HIS A 56 5.08 -0.08 -6.50
CA HIS A 56 3.66 -0.26 -6.22
C HIS A 56 3.47 -0.86 -4.83
N ILE A 57 2.46 -0.37 -4.12
CA ILE A 57 2.24 -0.67 -2.71
C ILE A 57 0.86 -1.32 -2.53
N PHE A 58 0.84 -2.42 -1.79
CA PHE A 58 -0.37 -3.19 -1.49
C PHE A 58 -0.37 -3.59 -0.01
N HIS A 59 -1.53 -3.95 0.55
CA HIS A 59 -1.54 -4.59 1.87
C HIS A 59 -0.67 -5.85 1.85
N GLU A 60 0.06 -6.08 2.93
CA GLU A 60 0.93 -7.25 3.05
C GLU A 60 0.13 -8.55 2.82
N SER A 61 -1.01 -8.70 3.51
CA SER A 61 -1.89 -9.86 3.36
C SER A 61 -2.39 -10.05 1.92
N CYS A 62 -2.76 -8.97 1.24
CA CYS A 62 -3.20 -9.01 -0.16
C CYS A 62 -2.06 -9.43 -1.10
N ALA A 63 -0.86 -8.87 -0.92
CA ALA A 63 0.30 -9.24 -1.68
C ALA A 63 0.64 -10.72 -1.45
N LEU A 64 0.78 -11.16 -0.20
CA LEU A 64 1.11 -12.54 0.14
C LEU A 64 0.11 -13.56 -0.43
N GLN A 65 -1.19 -13.25 -0.41
CA GLN A 65 -2.20 -14.12 -1.01
C GLN A 65 -2.02 -14.24 -2.52
N LEU A 66 -1.77 -13.12 -3.21
CA LEU A 66 -1.58 -13.11 -4.66
C LEU A 66 -0.30 -13.82 -5.10
N LEU A 67 0.78 -13.65 -4.34
CA LEU A 67 2.09 -14.22 -4.66
C LEU A 67 2.13 -15.75 -4.61
N ARG A 68 1.09 -16.38 -4.05
CA ARG A 68 0.88 -17.83 -4.15
C ARG A 68 0.64 -18.29 -5.58
N SER A 69 0.13 -17.41 -6.45
CA SER A 69 -0.29 -17.75 -7.81
C SER A 69 0.40 -16.93 -8.90
N VAL A 70 0.83 -15.69 -8.62
CA VAL A 70 1.37 -14.76 -9.62
C VAL A 70 2.66 -14.11 -9.13
N LYS A 71 3.68 -14.01 -9.99
CA LYS A 71 4.99 -13.40 -9.67
C LYS A 71 5.20 -12.01 -10.31
N ASN A 72 4.11 -11.34 -10.64
CA ASN A 72 4.06 -10.06 -11.32
C ASN A 72 3.24 -9.05 -10.50
N CYS A 73 3.60 -7.78 -10.59
CA CYS A 73 2.83 -6.70 -9.98
C CYS A 73 1.42 -6.62 -10.58
N PRO A 74 0.34 -6.58 -9.77
CA PRO A 74 -1.04 -6.37 -10.25
C PRO A 74 -1.24 -5.13 -11.10
N SER A 75 -0.53 -4.05 -10.75
CA SER A 75 -0.76 -2.73 -11.33
C SER A 75 -0.03 -2.53 -12.65
N CYS A 76 1.22 -3.00 -12.77
CA CYS A 76 2.05 -2.77 -13.96
C CYS A 76 2.55 -4.04 -14.65
N ARG A 77 2.21 -5.22 -14.13
CA ARG A 77 2.62 -6.54 -14.65
C ARG A 77 4.13 -6.79 -14.69
N GLN A 78 4.94 -5.89 -14.14
CA GLN A 78 6.38 -6.09 -14.00
C GLN A 78 6.67 -7.26 -13.05
N PRO A 79 7.71 -8.07 -13.34
CA PRO A 79 8.11 -9.15 -12.45
C PRO A 79 8.58 -8.60 -11.10
N ILE A 80 8.46 -9.44 -10.06
CA ILE A 80 8.83 -9.13 -8.68
C ILE A 80 10.26 -9.63 -8.36
N ALA A 81 10.97 -10.08 -9.40
CA ALA A 81 12.29 -10.71 -9.33
C ALA A 81 13.37 -9.76 -8.84
#